data_AF-A0A925JJB5-F1
#
_entry.id   AF-A0A925JJB5-F1
#
_cell.length_a   1.000
_cell.length_b   1.000
_cell.length_c   1.000
_cell.angle_alpha   90.00
_cell.angle_beta   90.00
_cell.angle_gamma   90.00
#
_symmetry.space_group_name_H-M   'P 1'
#
loop_
_entity.id
_entity.type
_entity.pdbx_description
1 polymer ?
#
loop_
_entity_poly.entity_id
_entity_poly.type
_entity_poly.pdbx_seq_one_letter_code
_entity_poly.pdbx_strand_id
1 'polypeptide(L)'
;MDVNQYRKEFAAYSSQIERAHYLYRAGLDEELHVQPIYDRYGGLFTTDAIESLQQAKADAPAHLETEQVGLRALTGAACIGYLEAQAKDLTDELARCESAAHVSWEGESLAAHSVPKTIANEPRAASRR
;
A
#
# COMPACT_ATOMS: atom_id res chain seq x y z
N MET A 1 -21.80 6.43 4.57
CA MET A 1 -20.97 7.23 5.51
C MET A 1 -21.12 8.71 5.18
N ASP A 2 -21.09 9.61 6.18
CA ASP A 2 -21.06 11.06 5.92
C ASP A 2 -19.72 11.49 5.27
N VAL A 3 -19.77 12.35 4.26
CA VAL A 3 -18.59 12.74 3.45
C VAL A 3 -17.60 13.57 4.26
N ASN A 4 -18.08 14.45 5.14
CA ASN A 4 -17.20 15.27 5.97
C ASN A 4 -16.48 14.40 7.00
N GLN A 5 -17.17 13.41 7.56
CA GLN A 5 -16.55 12.41 8.41
C GLN A 5 -15.51 11.58 7.65
N TYR A 6 -15.85 11.08 6.44
CA TYR A 6 -14.92 10.35 5.59
C TYR A 6 -13.63 11.16 5.35
N ARG A 7 -13.76 12.44 5.00
CA ARG A 7 -12.60 13.33 4.75
C ARG A 7 -11.69 13.45 5.98
N LYS A 8 -12.27 13.60 7.17
CA LYS A 8 -11.51 13.70 8.43
C LYS A 8 -10.79 12.40 8.76
N GLU A 9 -11.50 11.28 8.64
CA GLU A 9 -10.93 9.96 8.90
C GLU A 9 -9.84 9.61 7.88
N PHE A 10 -10.06 9.89 6.60
CA PHE A 10 -9.07 9.68 5.55
C PHE A 10 -7.82 10.52 5.77
N ALA A 11 -7.95 11.80 6.15
CA ALA A 11 -6.80 12.63 6.49
C ALA A 11 -6.02 12.08 7.70
N ALA A 12 -6.73 11.60 8.73
CA ALA A 12 -6.11 10.99 9.91
C ALA A 12 -5.41 9.66 9.57
N TYR A 13 -6.02 8.85 8.70
CA TYR A 13 -5.43 7.62 8.16
C TYR A 13 -4.15 7.92 7.40
N SER A 14 -4.19 8.81 6.41
CA SER A 14 -3.02 9.17 5.59
C SER A 14 -1.87 9.71 6.45
N SER A 15 -2.18 10.58 7.42
CA SER A 15 -1.16 11.12 8.33
C SER A 15 -0.50 10.03 9.20
N GLN A 16 -1.27 9.05 9.67
CA GLN A 16 -0.73 7.96 10.49
C GLN A 16 0.08 6.97 9.67
N ILE A 17 -0.36 6.62 8.46
CA ILE A 17 0.39 5.76 7.53
C ILE A 17 1.75 6.39 7.20
N GLU A 18 1.75 7.66 6.78
CA GLU A 18 3.00 8.35 6.44
C GLU A 18 3.93 8.48 7.65
N ARG A 19 3.38 8.73 8.84
CA ARG A 19 4.16 8.76 10.08
C ARG A 19 4.79 7.40 10.39
N ALA A 20 4.04 6.30 10.29
CA ALA A 20 4.56 4.96 10.55
C ALA A 20 5.71 4.62 9.59
N HIS A 21 5.55 4.93 8.30
CA HIS A 21 6.62 4.77 7.32
C HIS A 21 7.83 5.64 7.61
N TYR A 22 7.62 6.90 8.01
CA TYR A 22 8.70 7.79 8.38
C TYR A 22 9.51 7.24 9.56
N LEU A 23 8.86 6.84 10.64
CA LEU A 23 9.54 6.35 11.85
C LEU A 23 10.38 5.09 11.54
N TYR A 24 9.82 4.13 10.80
CA TYR A 24 10.53 2.93 10.38
C TYR A 24 11.73 3.24 9.47
N ARG A 25 11.53 4.06 8.42
CA ARG A 25 12.60 4.39 7.46
C ARG A 25 13.69 5.28 8.06
N ALA A 26 13.37 6.06 9.09
CA ALA A 26 14.32 6.86 9.84
C ALA A 26 15.07 6.03 10.91
N GLY A 27 14.71 4.76 11.13
CA GLY A 27 15.28 3.92 12.17
C GLY A 27 14.87 4.33 13.59
N LEU A 28 13.77 5.08 13.74
CA LEU A 28 13.21 5.47 15.04
C LEU A 28 12.33 4.38 15.63
N ASP A 29 11.74 3.53 14.77
CA ASP A 29 11.08 2.29 15.15
C ASP A 29 11.78 1.11 14.43
N GLU A 30 11.93 -0.01 15.13
CA GLU A 30 12.57 -1.23 14.59
C GLU A 30 11.66 -1.99 13.62
N GLU A 31 10.35 -1.85 13.77
CA GLU A 31 9.33 -2.54 12.97
C GLU A 31 8.31 -1.55 12.38
N LEU A 32 7.73 -1.91 11.22
CA LEU A 32 6.69 -1.12 10.58
C LEU A 32 5.30 -1.49 11.11
N HIS A 33 4.73 -0.66 11.98
CA HIS A 33 3.43 -0.92 12.61
C HIS A 33 2.23 -0.32 11.85
N VAL A 34 1.94 -0.82 10.64
CA VAL A 34 0.78 -0.35 9.83
C VAL A 34 -0.51 -1.12 10.07
N GLN A 35 -0.45 -2.37 10.51
CA GLN A 35 -1.63 -3.23 10.68
C GLN A 35 -2.70 -2.63 11.62
N PRO A 36 -2.36 -2.07 12.80
CA PRO A 36 -3.36 -1.45 13.66
C PRO A 36 -4.05 -0.23 13.03
N ILE A 37 -3.36 0.46 12.12
CA ILE A 37 -3.92 1.60 11.38
C ILE A 37 -4.95 1.07 10.37
N TYR A 38 -4.63 0.01 9.63
CA TYR A 38 -5.58 -0.64 8.73
C TYR A 38 -6.82 -1.15 9.47
N ASP A 39 -6.64 -1.84 10.61
CA ASP A 39 -7.76 -2.36 11.40
C ASP A 39 -8.69 -1.24 11.87
N ARG A 40 -8.11 -0.10 12.30
CA ARG A 40 -8.87 1.07 12.75
C ARG A 40 -9.64 1.76 11.63
N TYR A 41 -9.05 1.85 10.44
CA TYR A 41 -9.57 2.65 9.33
C TYR A 41 -10.17 1.83 8.18
N GLY A 42 -10.30 0.51 8.35
CA GLY A 42 -10.82 -0.39 7.31
C GLY A 42 -12.20 0.00 6.77
N GLY A 43 -13.03 0.68 7.58
CA GLY A 43 -14.33 1.21 7.16
C GLY A 43 -14.27 2.22 5.99
N LEU A 44 -13.12 2.89 5.79
CA LEU A 44 -12.90 3.80 4.66
C LEU A 44 -12.84 3.07 3.31
N PHE A 45 -12.47 1.80 3.33
CA PHE A 45 -12.19 1.00 2.14
C PHE A 45 -13.27 -0.07 1.98
N THR A 46 -14.53 0.34 1.98
CA THR A 46 -15.71 -0.52 1.82
C THR A 46 -16.52 -0.10 0.60
N THR A 47 -17.32 -1.02 0.08
CA THR A 47 -18.27 -0.71 -1.01
C THR A 47 -19.21 0.43 -0.61
N ASP A 48 -19.72 0.41 0.62
CA ASP A 48 -20.63 1.43 1.15
C ASP A 48 -19.97 2.82 1.19
N ALA A 49 -18.68 2.90 1.56
CA ALA A 49 -17.93 4.14 1.55
C ALA A 49 -17.69 4.66 0.13
N ILE A 50 -17.36 3.76 -0.81
CA ILE A 50 -17.18 4.09 -2.23
C ILE A 50 -18.50 4.63 -2.81
N GLU A 51 -19.62 3.94 -2.59
CA GLU A 51 -20.94 4.37 -3.05
C GLU A 51 -21.34 5.73 -2.46
N SER A 52 -21.08 5.93 -1.16
CA SER A 52 -21.34 7.23 -0.50
C SER A 52 -20.57 8.37 -1.16
N LEU A 53 -19.30 8.15 -1.52
CA LEU A 53 -18.47 9.16 -2.20
C LEU A 53 -18.91 9.40 -3.65
N GLN A 54 -19.32 8.35 -4.36
CA GLN A 54 -19.84 8.45 -5.73
C GLN A 54 -21.14 9.26 -5.75
N GLN A 55 -22.04 9.00 -4.80
CA GLN A 55 -23.28 9.75 -4.64
C GLN A 55 -23.00 11.21 -4.33
N ALA A 56 -22.11 11.49 -3.37
CA ALA A 56 -21.70 12.85 -3.03
C ALA A 56 -21.13 13.63 -4.23
N LYS A 57 -20.35 12.95 -5.08
CA LYS A 57 -19.81 13.54 -6.31
C LYS A 57 -20.92 13.85 -7.33
N ALA A 58 -21.93 12.99 -7.45
CA ALA A 58 -23.08 13.20 -8.33
C ALA A 58 -23.94 14.38 -7.86
N ASP A 59 -24.10 14.55 -6.55
CA ASP A 59 -24.90 15.62 -5.94
C ASP A 59 -24.15 16.96 -5.87
N ALA A 60 -22.82 16.96 -5.98
CA ALA A 60 -22.00 18.16 -5.92
C ALA A 60 -22.25 19.08 -7.13
N PRO A 61 -22.55 20.38 -6.92
CA PRO A 61 -22.77 21.31 -8.02
C PRO A 61 -21.60 21.37 -9.01
N ALA A 62 -21.88 21.27 -10.31
CA ALA A 62 -20.85 21.19 -11.34
C ALA A 62 -19.89 22.40 -11.39
N HIS A 63 -20.35 23.58 -10.94
CA HIS A 63 -19.53 24.79 -10.89
C HIS A 63 -18.51 24.81 -9.74
N LEU A 64 -18.59 23.87 -8.79
CA LEU A 64 -17.61 23.70 -7.72
C LEU A 64 -16.51 22.71 -8.16
N GLU A 65 -15.69 23.14 -9.12
CA GLU A 65 -14.66 22.29 -9.73
C GLU A 65 -13.70 21.68 -8.70
N THR A 66 -13.30 22.46 -7.69
CA THR A 66 -12.40 21.97 -6.62
C THR A 66 -13.03 20.82 -5.83
N GLU A 67 -14.33 20.91 -5.53
CA GLU A 67 -15.04 19.87 -4.79
C GLU A 67 -15.19 18.60 -5.63
N GLN A 68 -15.53 18.75 -6.92
CA GLN A 68 -15.62 17.66 -7.88
C GLN A 68 -14.29 16.90 -8.03
N VAL A 69 -13.17 17.64 -8.12
CA VAL A 69 -11.82 17.05 -8.18
C VAL A 69 -11.49 16.31 -6.89
N GLY A 70 -11.77 16.93 -5.73
CA GLY A 70 -11.53 16.33 -4.42
C GLY A 70 -12.31 15.03 -4.22
N LEU A 71 -13.61 15.02 -4.51
CA LEU A 71 -14.45 13.82 -4.39
C LEU A 71 -13.98 12.72 -5.34
N ARG A 72 -13.63 13.05 -6.58
CA ARG A 72 -13.06 12.08 -7.53
C ARG A 72 -11.77 11.45 -7.00
N ALA A 73 -10.89 12.24 -6.41
CA ALA A 73 -9.64 11.72 -5.82
C ALA A 73 -9.92 10.80 -4.63
N LEU A 74 -10.85 11.17 -3.74
CA LEU A 74 -11.24 10.34 -2.59
C LEU A 74 -11.90 9.03 -3.03
N THR A 75 -12.78 9.06 -4.03
CA THR A 75 -13.37 7.83 -4.61
C THR A 75 -12.28 6.93 -5.19
N GLY A 76 -11.33 7.49 -5.94
CA GLY A 76 -10.22 6.72 -6.50
C GLY A 76 -9.38 6.05 -5.41
N ALA A 77 -9.03 6.80 -4.36
CA ALA A 77 -8.29 6.26 -3.22
C ALA A 77 -9.06 5.17 -2.47
N ALA A 78 -10.38 5.35 -2.28
CA ALA A 78 -11.25 4.34 -1.65
C ALA A 78 -11.28 3.04 -2.45
N CYS A 79 -11.41 3.14 -3.78
CA CYS A 79 -11.40 1.98 -4.67
C CYS A 79 -10.07 1.23 -4.64
N ILE A 80 -8.95 1.95 -4.69
CA ILE A 80 -7.61 1.34 -4.63
C ILE A 80 -7.44 0.61 -3.29
N GLY A 81 -7.73 1.28 -2.17
CA GLY A 81 -7.60 0.66 -0.85
C GLY A 81 -8.53 -0.53 -0.65
N TYR A 82 -9.74 -0.51 -1.23
CA TYR A 82 -10.63 -1.68 -1.23
C TYR A 82 -10.00 -2.85 -1.98
N LEU A 83 -9.45 -2.62 -3.18
CA LEU A 83 -8.81 -3.67 -3.97
C LEU A 83 -7.55 -4.21 -3.29
N GLU A 84 -6.74 -3.36 -2.66
CA GLU A 84 -5.58 -3.76 -1.86
C GLU A 84 -6.00 -4.64 -0.68
N ALA A 85 -7.07 -4.28 0.02
CA ALA A 85 -7.60 -5.09 1.12
C ALA A 85 -8.08 -6.46 0.64
N GLN A 86 -8.76 -6.54 -0.51
CA GLN A 86 -9.19 -7.81 -1.11
C GLN A 86 -8.00 -8.67 -1.60
N ALA A 87 -6.93 -8.03 -2.04
CA ALA A 87 -5.72 -8.71 -2.50
C ALA A 87 -4.76 -9.10 -1.36
N LYS A 88 -5.01 -8.65 -0.12
CA LYS A 88 -4.08 -8.76 1.01
C LYS A 88 -3.54 -10.17 1.21
N ASP A 89 -4.41 -11.17 1.28
CA ASP A 89 -3.98 -12.55 1.54
C ASP A 89 -3.05 -13.09 0.43
N LEU A 90 -3.36 -12.75 -0.83
CA LEU A 90 -2.54 -13.13 -1.99
C LEU A 90 -1.21 -12.38 -2.01
N THR A 91 -1.21 -11.09 -1.68
CA THR A 91 0.01 -10.28 -1.57
C THR A 91 0.90 -10.77 -0.42
N ASP A 92 0.31 -11.11 0.73
CA ASP A 92 1.03 -11.65 1.89
C ASP A 92 1.61 -13.04 1.57
N GLU A 93 0.89 -13.89 0.85
CA GLU A 93 1.40 -15.19 0.40
C GLU A 93 2.52 -15.05 -0.64
N LEU A 94 2.38 -14.11 -1.58
CA LEU A 94 3.44 -13.81 -2.55
C LEU A 94 4.72 -13.36 -1.83
N ALA A 95 4.60 -12.44 -0.88
CA ALA A 95 5.74 -11.96 -0.09
C ALA A 95 6.41 -13.09 0.72
N ARG A 96 5.61 -14.01 1.29
CA ARG A 96 6.14 -15.22 1.95
C ARG A 96 6.90 -16.12 0.98
N CYS A 97 6.32 -16.43 -0.18
CA CYS A 97 6.96 -17.23 -1.21
C CYS A 97 8.28 -16.62 -1.68
N GLU A 98 8.30 -15.31 -1.97
CA GLU A 98 9.48 -14.58 -2.41
C GLU A 98 10.58 -14.55 -1.35
N SER A 99 10.21 -14.39 -0.07
CA SER A 99 11.15 -14.41 1.06
C SER A 99 11.73 -15.81 1.31
N ALA A 100 10.95 -16.86 1.08
CA ALA A 100 11.37 -18.25 1.22
C ALA A 100 12.16 -18.77 0.01
N ALA A 101 12.10 -18.08 -1.14
CA ALA A 101 12.76 -18.51 -2.37
C ALA A 101 14.29 -18.37 -2.27
N HIS A 102 14.98 -19.50 -2.43
CA HIS A 102 16.45 -19.57 -2.42
C HIS A 102 16.97 -20.30 -3.65
N VAL A 103 18.17 -19.92 -4.08
CA VAL A 103 18.91 -20.54 -5.19
C VAL A 103 20.26 -21.00 -4.66
N SER A 104 20.65 -22.22 -5.05
CA SER A 104 22.01 -22.74 -4.77
C SER A 104 22.96 -22.24 -5.86
N TRP A 105 24.01 -21.51 -5.47
CA TRP A 105 25.04 -21.00 -6.38
C TRP A 105 26.43 -21.10 -5.74
N GLU A 106 27.39 -21.70 -6.44
CA GLU A 106 28.75 -21.99 -5.94
C GLU A 106 28.79 -22.68 -4.55
N GLY A 107 27.75 -23.44 -4.20
CA GLY A 107 27.62 -24.12 -2.91
C GLY A 107 27.00 -23.28 -1.78
N GLU A 108 26.68 -22.02 -2.04
CA GLU A 108 25.99 -21.13 -1.13
C GLU A 108 24.50 -21.04 -1.44
N SER A 109 23.68 -20.85 -0.40
CA SER A 109 22.24 -20.61 -0.53
C SER A 109 21.98 -19.11 -0.56
N LEU A 110 21.61 -18.59 -1.72
CA LEU A 110 21.29 -17.17 -1.90
C LEU A 110 19.78 -16.95 -1.94
N ALA A 111 19.30 -15.89 -1.30
CA ALA A 111 17.91 -15.46 -1.46
C ALA A 111 17.65 -15.07 -2.92
N ALA A 112 16.59 -15.58 -3.54
CA ALA A 112 16.34 -15.42 -4.97
C ALA A 112 16.32 -13.95 -5.43
N HIS A 113 15.73 -13.06 -4.62
CA HIS A 113 15.67 -11.61 -4.90
C HIS A 113 17.06 -10.93 -4.92
N SER A 114 18.06 -11.53 -4.28
CA SER A 114 19.43 -11.00 -4.22
C SER A 114 20.27 -11.36 -5.45
N VAL A 115 19.87 -12.40 -6.20
CA VAL A 115 20.62 -12.95 -7.34
C VAL A 115 20.98 -11.90 -8.40
N PRO A 116 20.07 -11.00 -8.86
CA PRO A 116 20.43 -9.98 -9.84
C PRO A 116 21.55 -9.05 -9.35
N LYS A 117 21.53 -8.68 -8.06
CA LYS A 117 22.57 -7.86 -7.45
C LYS A 117 23.89 -8.64 -7.32
N THR A 118 23.84 -9.91 -6.97
CA THR A 118 25.03 -10.77 -6.87
C THR A 118 25.70 -10.94 -8.24
N ILE A 119 24.94 -11.29 -9.29
CA ILE A 119 25.44 -11.42 -10.67
C ILE A 119 26.05 -10.10 -11.17
N ALA A 120 25.40 -8.97 -10.90
CA ALA A 120 25.90 -7.66 -11.33
C ALA A 120 27.24 -7.30 -10.67
N ASN A 121 27.46 -7.74 -9.43
CA ASN A 121 28.70 -7.48 -8.68
C ASN A 121 29.75 -8.60 -8.82
N GLU A 122 29.45 -9.69 -9.54
CA GLU A 122 30.38 -10.81 -9.70
C GLU A 122 31.57 -10.42 -10.59
N PRO A 123 32.81 -10.43 -10.06
CA PRO A 123 34.00 -10.05 -10.82
C PRO A 123 34.33 -11.04 -11.94
N ARG A 124 34.04 -12.34 -11.79
CA ARG A 124 34.35 -13.36 -12.80
C ARG A 124 33.28 -13.41 -13.89
N ALA A 125 33.65 -12.99 -15.09
CA ALA A 125 32.74 -12.97 -16.23
C ALA A 125 32.12 -14.34 -16.58
N ALA A 126 32.83 -15.44 -16.30
CA ALA A 126 32.34 -16.79 -16.54
C ALA A 126 31.22 -17.19 -15.57
N SER A 127 31.25 -16.72 -14.31
CA SER A 127 30.25 -17.03 -13.29
C SER A 127 28.96 -16.22 -13.44
N ARG A 128 28.91 -15.24 -14.35
CA ARG A 128 27.73 -14.41 -14.65
C ARG A 128 26.76 -15.01 -15.69
N ARG A 129 27.12 -16.12 -16.31
CA ARG A 129 26.35 -16.80 -17.37
C ARG A 129 25.76 -18.09 -16.86
#